data_AF-A0A959X5S5-F1
#
_entry.id   AF-A0A959X5S5-F1
#
_cell.length_a   1.000
_cell.length_b   1.000
_cell.length_c   1.000
_cell.angle_alpha   90.00
_cell.angle_beta   90.00
_cell.angle_gamma   90.00
#
_symmetry.space_group_name_H-M   'P 1'
#
loop_
_entity.id
_entity.type
_entity.pdbx_description
1 polymer ?
#
loop_
_entity_poly.entity_id
_entity_poly.type
_entity_poly.pdbx_seq_one_letter_code
_entity_poly.pdbx_strand_id
1 'polypeptide(L)'
;DLLGFVDGTENPEDEDAADAALVGDEDPGFAGGSYVIVQKYLHDMSAWHALSVGEQERVIGRTKMEDVELDDDVKPANAHVALNDLPDADDGRAREILRSNMPFGELGKGEFGTYFIGYAGHVEDTELMLENMFLGFPPGNYDRILDFSTAVTGTLFYCPTVDFLEDQPASPSLTGDPAAIDPSPATPDGSLGIGDLGRSTS
;
A
#
# COMPACT_ATOMS: atom_id res chain seq x y z
N ASP A 1 4.10 -14.22 -3.95
CA ASP A 1 3.07 -13.58 -4.81
C ASP A 1 2.80 -14.41 -6.08
N LEU A 2 2.10 -13.86 -7.08
CA LEU A 2 1.89 -14.53 -8.38
C LEU A 2 3.10 -14.46 -9.33
N LEU A 3 4.08 -13.60 -9.07
CA LEU A 3 5.35 -13.57 -9.80
C LEU A 3 6.25 -14.77 -9.42
N GLY A 4 5.89 -15.45 -8.32
CA GLY A 4 6.48 -16.70 -7.87
C GLY A 4 7.64 -16.49 -6.90
N PHE A 5 7.70 -15.33 -6.25
CA PHE A 5 8.61 -15.03 -5.15
C PHE A 5 7.85 -15.14 -3.81
N VAL A 6 8.56 -15.37 -2.72
CA VAL A 6 7.98 -15.19 -1.38
C VAL A 6 7.71 -13.70 -1.19
N ASP A 7 6.58 -13.36 -0.56
CA ASP A 7 6.20 -11.98 -0.27
C ASP A 7 5.95 -11.85 1.23
N GLY A 8 6.55 -10.83 1.84
CA GLY A 8 6.50 -10.56 3.28
C GLY A 8 7.70 -11.07 4.09
N THR A 9 8.81 -11.48 3.46
CA THR A 9 10.00 -12.01 4.15
C THR A 9 10.65 -11.01 5.09
N GLU A 10 10.79 -9.76 4.65
CA GLU A 10 11.32 -8.64 5.45
C GLU A 10 10.18 -7.81 6.05
N ASN A 11 9.07 -8.45 6.45
CA ASN A 11 8.11 -7.75 7.30
C ASN A 11 8.68 -7.67 8.72
N PRO A 12 8.50 -6.55 9.43
CA PRO A 12 8.80 -6.50 10.84
C PRO A 12 7.90 -7.49 11.60
N GLU A 13 8.41 -8.04 12.71
CA GLU A 13 7.74 -9.04 13.54
C GLU A 13 7.53 -8.53 14.97
N ASP A 14 6.58 -9.12 15.69
CA ASP A 14 6.31 -8.84 17.11
C ASP A 14 6.21 -7.35 17.46
N GLU A 15 7.10 -6.83 18.31
CA GLU A 15 7.11 -5.42 18.76
C GLU A 15 7.51 -4.47 17.63
N ASP A 16 8.46 -4.86 16.78
CA ASP A 16 8.90 -4.05 15.63
C ASP A 16 7.74 -3.87 14.64
N ALA A 17 6.87 -4.88 14.50
CA ALA A 17 5.67 -4.77 13.67
C ALA A 17 4.69 -3.72 14.19
N ALA A 18 4.55 -3.63 15.52
CA ALA A 18 3.70 -2.63 16.16
C ALA A 18 4.33 -1.23 16.02
N ASP A 19 5.64 -1.11 16.23
CA ASP A 19 6.37 0.16 16.11
C ASP A 19 6.35 0.69 14.66
N ALA A 20 6.46 -0.19 13.67
CA ALA A 20 6.37 0.18 12.26
C ALA A 20 4.94 0.57 11.83
N ALA A 21 3.92 -0.15 12.31
CA ALA A 21 2.56 -0.03 11.80
C ALA A 21 1.66 0.96 12.56
N LEU A 22 1.97 1.29 13.82
CA LEU A 22 1.09 2.07 14.68
C LEU A 22 1.63 3.47 14.93
N VAL A 23 0.73 4.46 14.90
CA VAL A 23 1.00 5.83 15.33
C VAL A 23 1.40 5.83 16.82
N GLY A 24 2.46 6.56 17.17
CA GLY A 24 3.00 6.63 18.51
C GLY A 24 2.65 7.92 19.26
N ASP A 25 3.49 8.25 20.25
CA ASP A 25 3.33 9.43 21.12
C ASP A 25 3.60 10.77 20.41
N GLU A 26 4.11 10.74 19.17
CA GLU A 26 4.23 11.93 18.32
C GLU A 26 2.86 12.51 17.93
N ASP A 27 1.80 11.69 17.89
CA ASP A 27 0.41 12.11 17.72
C ASP A 27 -0.53 11.40 18.72
N PRO A 28 -0.54 11.84 20.00
CA PRO A 28 -1.26 11.15 21.08
C PRO A 28 -2.78 11.03 20.86
N GLY A 29 -3.38 11.87 20.01
CA GLY A 29 -4.81 11.80 19.70
C GLY A 29 -5.18 10.63 18.79
N PHE A 30 -4.19 10.07 18.11
CA PHE A 30 -4.32 9.03 17.08
C PHE A 30 -3.41 7.82 17.35
N ALA A 31 -2.71 7.82 18.47
CA ALA A 31 -1.84 6.73 18.93
C ALA A 31 -2.57 5.38 18.91
N GLY A 32 -1.89 4.36 18.38
CA GLY A 32 -2.44 3.02 18.17
C GLY A 32 -3.31 2.87 16.91
N GLY A 33 -3.57 3.94 16.16
CA GLY A 33 -4.10 3.86 14.80
C GLY A 33 -3.00 3.63 13.77
N SER A 34 -3.35 3.55 12.49
CA SER A 34 -2.39 3.27 11.40
C SER A 34 -2.79 3.97 10.10
N TYR A 35 -1.81 4.41 9.31
CA TYR A 35 -2.02 4.80 7.93
C TYR A 35 -1.98 3.56 7.03
N VAL A 36 -2.97 3.43 6.14
CA VAL A 36 -3.11 2.26 5.28
C VAL A 36 -3.15 2.69 3.83
N ILE A 37 -2.15 2.28 3.05
CA ILE A 37 -2.15 2.46 1.60
C ILE A 37 -2.47 1.14 0.92
N VAL A 38 -3.42 1.19 -0.01
CA VAL A 38 -3.79 0.05 -0.86
C VAL A 38 -3.59 0.36 -2.33
N GLN A 39 -3.07 -0.61 -3.08
CA GLN A 39 -2.91 -0.55 -4.52
C GLN A 39 -3.23 -1.89 -5.16
N LYS A 40 -4.10 -1.89 -6.17
CA LYS A 40 -4.36 -3.08 -6.99
C LYS A 40 -3.37 -3.09 -8.15
N TYR A 41 -2.47 -4.07 -8.19
CA TYR A 41 -1.55 -4.29 -9.31
C TYR A 41 -2.07 -5.39 -10.23
N LEU A 42 -2.01 -5.16 -11.54
CA LEU A 42 -2.19 -6.18 -12.57
C LEU A 42 -0.86 -6.49 -13.24
N HIS A 43 -0.57 -7.77 -13.42
CA HIS A 43 0.72 -8.26 -13.88
C HIS A 43 0.69 -8.68 -15.35
N ASP A 44 1.69 -8.25 -16.14
CA ASP A 44 1.98 -8.84 -17.45
C ASP A 44 2.79 -10.14 -17.25
N MET A 45 2.08 -11.23 -16.98
CA MET A 45 2.68 -12.55 -16.78
C MET A 45 3.42 -13.07 -18.02
N SER A 46 3.07 -12.59 -19.23
CA SER A 46 3.76 -13.01 -20.46
C SER A 46 5.14 -12.38 -20.54
N ALA A 47 5.24 -11.07 -20.28
CA ALA A 47 6.52 -10.37 -20.19
C ALA A 47 7.37 -10.91 -19.04
N TRP A 48 6.76 -11.16 -17.88
CA TRP A 48 7.46 -11.71 -16.71
C TRP A 48 8.07 -13.09 -16.98
N HIS A 49 7.29 -14.01 -17.57
CA HIS A 49 7.77 -15.36 -17.88
C HIS A 49 8.76 -15.41 -19.06
N ALA A 50 8.90 -14.32 -19.82
CA ALA A 50 9.93 -14.23 -20.86
C ALA A 50 11.33 -14.00 -20.28
N LEU A 51 11.43 -13.49 -19.04
CA LEU A 51 12.69 -13.37 -18.32
C LEU A 51 13.21 -14.73 -17.86
N SER A 52 14.53 -14.90 -17.89
CA SER A 52 15.19 -15.98 -17.16
C SER A 52 15.03 -15.79 -15.65
N VAL A 53 15.16 -16.86 -14.87
CA VAL A 53 15.08 -16.79 -13.39
C VAL A 53 16.08 -15.77 -12.85
N GLY A 54 17.33 -15.79 -13.32
CA GLY A 54 18.34 -14.83 -12.87
C GLY A 54 18.05 -13.37 -13.25
N GLU A 55 17.24 -13.11 -14.27
CA GLU A 55 16.75 -11.75 -14.55
C GLU A 55 15.60 -11.37 -13.62
N GLN A 56 14.68 -12.29 -13.33
CA GLN A 56 13.62 -12.08 -12.34
C GLN A 56 14.19 -11.79 -10.95
N GLU A 57 15.20 -12.56 -10.52
CA GLU A 57 15.90 -12.36 -9.25
C GLU A 57 16.57 -10.98 -9.18
N ARG A 58 17.09 -10.46 -10.30
CA ARG A 58 17.64 -9.10 -10.39
C ARG A 58 16.58 -8.01 -10.37
N VAL A 59 15.37 -8.29 -10.87
CA VAL A 59 14.22 -7.37 -10.75
C VAL A 59 13.75 -7.28 -9.31
N ILE A 60 13.67 -8.40 -8.59
CA ILE A 60 13.19 -8.43 -7.20
C ILE A 60 14.29 -8.03 -6.21
N GLY A 61 15.51 -8.54 -6.37
CA GLY A 61 16.61 -8.39 -5.41
C GLY A 61 16.80 -9.59 -4.48
N ARG A 62 16.12 -10.72 -4.72
CA ARG A 62 16.24 -11.98 -3.96
C ARG A 62 16.31 -13.18 -4.90
N THR A 63 16.81 -14.32 -4.43
CA THR A 63 16.73 -15.59 -5.15
C THR A 63 15.29 -16.12 -5.13
N LYS A 64 14.87 -16.77 -6.22
CA LYS A 64 13.45 -17.10 -6.39
C LYS A 64 13.00 -18.28 -5.53
N MET A 65 13.84 -19.30 -5.41
CA MET A 65 13.50 -20.56 -4.74
C MET A 65 13.83 -20.55 -3.25
N GLU A 66 15.00 -20.04 -2.90
CA GLU A 66 15.50 -20.00 -1.53
C GLU A 66 15.11 -18.72 -0.79
N ASP A 67 14.61 -17.71 -1.51
CA ASP A 67 14.21 -16.43 -0.92
C ASP A 67 15.34 -15.75 -0.14
N VAL A 68 16.55 -15.81 -0.68
CA VAL A 68 17.75 -15.20 -0.09
C VAL A 68 18.01 -13.87 -0.78
N GLU A 69 18.20 -12.81 0.01
CA GLU A 69 18.58 -11.51 -0.54
C GLU A 69 19.89 -11.59 -1.31
N LEU A 70 19.94 -10.89 -2.46
CA LEU A 70 21.17 -10.81 -3.24
C LEU A 70 22.22 -9.96 -2.51
N ASP A 71 23.50 -10.31 -2.65
CA ASP A 71 24.58 -9.49 -2.09
C ASP A 71 24.63 -8.09 -2.74
N ASP A 72 25.05 -7.08 -2.00
CA ASP A 72 25.03 -5.67 -2.45
C ASP A 72 25.88 -5.40 -3.70
N ASP A 73 26.91 -6.21 -3.97
CA ASP A 73 27.77 -6.08 -5.15
C ASP A 73 27.13 -6.65 -6.43
N VAL A 74 26.08 -7.47 -6.29
CA VAL A 74 25.34 -8.06 -7.41
C VAL A 74 23.90 -7.54 -7.53
N LYS A 75 23.31 -7.04 -6.45
CA LYS A 75 21.95 -6.49 -6.39
C LYS A 75 21.88 -5.18 -7.19
N PRO A 76 21.05 -5.12 -8.25
CA PRO A 76 20.88 -3.87 -8.99
C PRO A 76 20.28 -2.79 -8.10
N ALA A 77 20.73 -1.54 -8.26
CA ALA A 77 20.21 -0.39 -7.52
C ALA A 77 18.73 -0.06 -7.83
N ASN A 78 18.14 -0.68 -8.86
CA ASN A 78 16.72 -0.58 -9.20
C ASN A 78 15.95 -1.89 -9.00
N ALA A 79 16.51 -2.82 -8.23
CA ALA A 79 15.77 -3.97 -7.74
C ALA A 79 14.68 -3.49 -6.75
N HIS A 80 13.57 -4.22 -6.70
CA HIS A 80 12.44 -3.90 -5.81
C HIS A 80 12.90 -3.76 -4.36
N VAL A 81 13.68 -4.72 -3.84
CA VAL A 81 14.24 -4.67 -2.48
C VAL A 81 15.12 -3.43 -2.30
N ALA A 82 16.01 -3.11 -3.24
CA ALA A 82 16.94 -1.99 -3.11
C ALA A 82 16.27 -0.60 -3.03
N LEU A 83 15.08 -0.45 -3.64
CA LEU A 83 14.33 0.82 -3.61
C LEU A 83 13.35 0.94 -2.43
N ASN A 84 13.02 -0.19 -1.80
CA ASN A 84 12.14 -0.26 -0.63
C ASN A 84 12.90 -0.47 0.69
N ASP A 85 14.19 -0.80 0.63
CA ASP A 85 15.10 -0.74 1.77
C ASP A 85 15.52 0.71 2.02
N LEU A 86 14.87 1.35 3.00
CA LEU A 86 15.06 2.76 3.31
C LEU A 86 16.08 2.93 4.43
N PRO A 87 16.95 3.96 4.35
CA PRO A 87 17.76 4.32 5.50
C PRO A 87 16.87 4.83 6.65
N ASP A 88 17.36 4.65 7.88
CA ASP A 88 16.75 5.22 9.08
C ASP A 88 16.41 6.71 8.88
N ALA A 89 15.33 7.14 9.52
CA ALA A 89 14.94 8.53 9.58
C ALA A 89 16.00 9.38 10.33
N ASP A 90 15.94 10.70 10.14
CA ASP A 90 16.92 11.64 10.74
C ASP A 90 16.93 11.61 12.28
N ASP A 91 15.85 11.12 12.90
CA ASP A 91 15.69 10.91 14.34
C ASP A 91 16.16 9.52 14.82
N GLY A 92 16.62 8.66 13.90
CA GLY A 92 17.11 7.31 14.16
C GLY A 92 16.05 6.23 14.16
N ARG A 93 14.80 6.54 13.76
CA ARG A 93 13.73 5.55 13.63
C ARG A 93 13.91 4.71 12.36
N ALA A 94 13.75 3.40 12.47
CA ALA A 94 13.70 2.51 11.31
C ALA A 94 12.48 2.87 10.43
N ARG A 95 12.66 2.88 9.11
CA ARG A 95 11.60 3.16 8.14
C ARG A 95 11.09 1.87 7.55
N GLU A 96 10.20 1.22 8.29
CA GLU A 96 9.59 -0.04 7.90
C GLU A 96 8.06 0.11 7.77
N ILE A 97 7.46 -0.81 7.02
CA ILE A 97 6.00 -0.91 6.89
C ILE A 97 5.59 -2.37 7.07
N LEU A 98 4.41 -2.59 7.62
CA LEU A 98 3.84 -3.94 7.70
C LEU A 98 3.01 -4.21 6.45
N ARG A 99 3.42 -5.19 5.64
CA ARG A 99 2.72 -5.54 4.39
C ARG A 99 1.87 -6.80 4.57
N SER A 100 0.71 -6.83 3.92
CA SER A 100 -0.15 -8.02 3.89
C SER A 100 -0.65 -8.30 2.47
N ASN A 101 0.29 -8.34 1.52
CA ASN A 101 0.01 -8.52 0.11
C ASN A 101 -0.72 -9.84 -0.15
N MET A 102 -1.77 -9.79 -0.96
CA MET A 102 -2.55 -10.96 -1.33
C MET A 102 -2.61 -11.13 -2.85
N PRO A 103 -2.33 -12.34 -3.37
CA PRO A 103 -2.52 -12.63 -4.78
C PRO A 103 -4.01 -12.67 -5.12
N PHE A 104 -4.39 -12.17 -6.30
CA PHE A 104 -5.73 -12.33 -6.86
C PHE A 104 -5.66 -12.63 -8.36
N GLY A 105 -6.71 -13.23 -8.91
CA GLY A 105 -6.79 -13.42 -10.36
C GLY A 105 -8.13 -13.93 -10.84
N GLU A 106 -8.40 -13.71 -12.12
CA GLU A 106 -9.58 -14.18 -12.83
C GLU A 106 -9.15 -14.83 -14.15
N LEU A 107 -9.05 -16.17 -14.15
CA LEU A 107 -8.57 -16.96 -15.31
C LEU A 107 -9.32 -16.65 -16.60
N GLY A 108 -10.64 -16.38 -16.53
CA GLY A 108 -11.47 -16.09 -17.69
C GLY A 108 -11.16 -14.76 -18.39
N LYS A 109 -10.50 -13.83 -17.68
CA LYS A 109 -10.09 -12.52 -18.21
C LYS A 109 -8.58 -12.41 -18.41
N GLY A 110 -7.81 -13.41 -18.00
CA GLY A 110 -6.35 -13.34 -17.99
C GLY A 110 -5.80 -12.33 -16.98
N GLU A 111 -6.58 -11.96 -15.96
CA GLU A 111 -6.14 -11.05 -14.90
C GLU A 111 -5.39 -11.84 -13.82
N PHE A 112 -4.15 -11.45 -13.58
CA PHE A 112 -3.31 -11.93 -12.49
C PHE A 112 -2.73 -10.70 -11.81
N GLY A 113 -2.79 -10.65 -10.48
CA GLY A 113 -2.36 -9.45 -9.78
C GLY A 113 -2.02 -9.67 -8.33
N THR A 114 -1.42 -8.64 -7.75
CA THR A 114 -1.17 -8.52 -6.32
C THR A 114 -2.01 -7.36 -5.79
N TYR A 115 -2.77 -7.59 -4.74
CA TYR A 115 -3.37 -6.53 -3.97
C TYR A 115 -2.36 -6.12 -2.89
N PHE A 116 -1.70 -4.99 -3.11
CA PHE A 116 -0.79 -4.39 -2.13
C PHE A 116 -1.60 -3.74 -1.02
N ILE A 117 -1.18 -3.98 0.21
CA ILE A 117 -1.64 -3.27 1.39
C ILE A 117 -0.45 -3.10 2.33
N GLY A 118 -0.17 -1.84 2.68
CA GLY A 118 0.88 -1.45 3.62
C GLY A 118 0.27 -0.65 4.77
N TYR A 119 0.64 -1.03 6.00
CA TYR A 119 0.32 -0.34 7.24
C TYR A 119 1.57 0.37 7.77
N ALA A 120 1.42 1.62 8.20
CA ALA A 120 2.52 2.41 8.73
C ALA A 120 2.04 3.36 9.83
N GLY A 121 2.85 3.55 10.88
CA GLY A 121 2.66 4.61 11.87
C GLY A 121 2.94 5.99 11.28
N HIS A 122 3.82 6.05 10.28
CA HIS A 122 4.17 7.26 9.54
C HIS A 122 3.92 7.05 8.04
N VAL A 123 2.97 7.81 7.48
CA VAL A 123 2.60 7.68 6.06
C VAL A 123 3.78 7.97 5.13
N GLU A 124 4.68 8.87 5.56
CA GLU A 124 5.82 9.33 4.80
C GLU A 124 6.78 8.19 4.42
N ASP A 125 6.84 7.13 5.23
CA ASP A 125 7.70 5.98 4.94
C ASP A 125 7.16 5.18 3.73
N THR A 126 5.84 4.98 3.67
CA THR A 126 5.21 4.32 2.51
C THR A 126 5.26 5.23 1.27
N GLU A 127 5.08 6.54 1.44
CA GLU A 127 5.18 7.49 0.32
C GLU A 127 6.60 7.55 -0.25
N LEU A 128 7.64 7.53 0.59
CA LEU A 128 9.03 7.50 0.16
C LEU A 128 9.37 6.21 -0.62
N MET A 129 8.89 5.05 -0.15
CA MET A 129 8.99 3.79 -0.89
C MET A 129 8.34 3.92 -2.29
N LEU A 130 7.13 4.49 -2.37
CA LEU A 130 6.45 4.70 -3.64
C LEU A 130 7.16 5.73 -4.54
N GLU A 131 7.71 6.80 -3.99
CA GLU A 131 8.51 7.77 -4.76
C GLU A 131 9.75 7.10 -5.35
N ASN A 132 10.49 6.33 -4.56
CA ASN A 132 11.64 5.55 -5.02
C ASN A 132 11.22 4.58 -6.13
N MET A 133 10.09 3.88 -5.96
CA MET A 133 9.62 2.93 -6.96
C MET A 133 9.21 3.59 -8.27
N PHE A 134 8.38 4.63 -8.24
CA PHE A 134 7.77 5.21 -9.43
C PHE A 134 8.63 6.29 -10.11
N LEU A 135 9.36 7.10 -9.32
CA LEU A 135 10.22 8.17 -9.84
C LEU A 135 11.68 7.72 -9.99
N GLY A 136 12.11 6.77 -9.16
CA GLY A 136 13.47 6.26 -9.11
C GLY A 136 14.37 7.00 -8.14
N PHE A 137 15.32 6.27 -7.56
CA PHE A 137 16.38 6.83 -6.74
C PHE A 137 17.76 6.33 -7.23
N PRO A 138 18.63 7.22 -7.75
CA PRO A 138 18.35 8.62 -8.13
C PRO A 138 17.26 8.71 -9.23
N PRO A 139 16.66 9.89 -9.48
CA PRO A 139 15.56 10.04 -10.43
C PRO A 139 15.83 9.41 -11.80
N GLY A 140 14.89 8.60 -12.27
CA GLY A 140 14.98 7.79 -13.49
C GLY A 140 15.44 6.34 -13.27
N ASN A 141 16.01 6.02 -12.10
CA ASN A 141 16.34 4.66 -11.70
C ASN A 141 15.16 3.99 -10.96
N TYR A 142 14.02 3.90 -11.64
CA TYR A 142 12.76 3.40 -11.10
C TYR A 142 12.77 1.89 -10.89
N ASP A 143 11.82 1.40 -10.08
CA ASP A 143 11.70 -0.01 -9.74
C ASP A 143 11.30 -0.87 -10.93
N ARG A 144 12.16 -1.83 -11.25
CA ARG A 144 11.98 -2.76 -12.37
C ARG A 144 10.74 -3.64 -12.23
N ILE A 145 10.17 -3.83 -11.05
CA ILE A 145 8.91 -4.59 -10.88
C ILE A 145 7.75 -3.93 -11.62
N LEU A 146 7.80 -2.60 -11.79
CA LEU A 146 6.76 -1.82 -12.46
C LEU A 146 6.74 -2.02 -13.98
N ASP A 147 7.81 -2.57 -14.57
CA ASP A 147 7.80 -3.02 -15.98
C ASP A 147 6.81 -4.18 -16.19
N PHE A 148 6.46 -4.89 -15.12
CA PHE A 148 5.62 -6.08 -15.15
C PHE A 148 4.32 -5.91 -14.36
N SER A 149 4.19 -4.85 -13.56
CA SER A 149 3.11 -4.65 -12.60
C SER A 149 2.53 -3.25 -12.75
N THR A 150 1.26 -3.14 -13.17
CA THR A 150 0.56 -1.85 -13.32
C THR A 150 -0.41 -1.61 -12.17
N ALA A 151 -0.20 -0.54 -11.40
CA ALA A 151 -1.17 -0.07 -10.42
C ALA A 151 -2.42 0.48 -11.13
N VAL A 152 -3.59 -0.10 -10.86
CA VAL A 152 -4.88 0.38 -11.40
C VAL A 152 -5.73 1.10 -10.36
N THR A 153 -5.32 1.07 -9.10
CA THR A 153 -5.88 1.87 -8.00
C THR A 153 -4.74 2.37 -7.11
N GLY A 154 -5.01 3.43 -6.35
CA GLY A 154 -4.19 3.90 -5.24
C GLY A 154 -5.08 4.66 -4.27
N THR A 155 -5.07 4.28 -3.00
CA THR A 155 -5.91 4.93 -1.99
C THR A 155 -5.23 4.85 -0.63
N LEU A 156 -5.26 5.97 0.08
CA LEU A 156 -4.82 6.11 1.45
C LEU A 156 -6.04 6.17 2.37
N PHE A 157 -5.98 5.41 3.45
CA PHE A 157 -6.94 5.44 4.55
C PHE A 157 -6.21 5.70 5.86
N TYR A 158 -6.94 6.18 6.86
CA TYR A 158 -6.55 6.09 8.25
C TYR A 158 -7.40 5.01 8.93
N CYS A 159 -6.73 4.07 9.59
CA CYS A 159 -7.34 3.00 10.37
C CYS A 159 -7.25 3.37 11.86
N PRO A 160 -8.32 3.94 12.46
CA PRO A 160 -8.32 4.34 13.86
C PRO A 160 -8.33 3.14 14.82
N THR A 161 -8.05 3.41 16.09
CA THR A 161 -8.27 2.44 17.17
C THR A 161 -9.74 2.07 17.31
N VAL A 162 -10.01 0.92 17.92
CA VAL A 162 -11.38 0.49 18.24
C VAL A 162 -12.06 1.51 19.16
N ASP A 163 -11.36 1.99 20.18
CA ASP A 163 -11.87 2.99 21.12
C ASP A 163 -12.30 4.28 20.40
N PHE A 164 -11.52 4.74 19.41
CA PHE A 164 -11.90 5.90 18.58
C PHE A 164 -13.15 5.63 17.75
N LEU A 165 -13.32 4.41 17.20
CA LEU A 165 -14.52 4.04 16.45
C LEU A 165 -15.78 3.94 17.33
N GLU A 166 -15.62 3.55 18.59
CA GLU A 166 -16.71 3.45 19.56
C GLU A 166 -17.13 4.82 20.11
N ASP A 167 -16.18 5.72 20.34
CA ASP A 167 -16.41 7.07 20.85
C ASP A 167 -16.06 8.15 19.81
N GLN A 168 -16.67 8.06 18.64
CA GLN A 168 -16.41 9.01 17.57
C GLN A 168 -16.81 10.43 17.99
N PRO A 169 -15.94 11.43 17.73
CA PRO A 169 -16.33 12.82 17.90
C PRO A 169 -17.55 13.10 17.00
N ALA A 170 -18.40 14.03 17.43
CA ALA A 170 -19.53 14.46 16.62
C ALA A 170 -19.03 14.80 15.21
N SER A 171 -19.67 14.22 14.18
CA SER A 171 -19.30 14.49 12.80
C SER A 171 -19.25 16.01 12.60
N PRO A 172 -18.21 16.55 11.93
CA PRO A 172 -18.17 17.96 11.64
C PRO A 172 -19.48 18.30 10.95
N SER A 173 -20.27 19.18 11.56
CA SER A 173 -21.48 19.66 10.91
C SER A 173 -21.02 20.27 9.60
N LEU A 174 -21.57 19.81 8.47
CA LEU A 174 -21.48 20.55 7.22
C LEU A 174 -22.27 21.85 7.41
N THR A 175 -21.74 22.79 8.19
CA THR A 175 -22.22 24.17 8.32
C THR A 175 -21.68 24.98 7.13
N GLY A 176 -21.88 24.44 5.94
CA GLY A 176 -22.00 25.22 4.73
C GLY A 176 -23.50 25.43 4.50
N ASP A 177 -23.92 26.68 4.37
CA ASP A 177 -25.29 27.03 4.02
C ASP A 177 -25.72 26.23 2.78
N PRO A 178 -26.74 25.35 2.85
CA PRO A 178 -27.18 24.56 1.70
C PRO A 178 -27.69 25.43 0.54
N ALA A 179 -27.84 26.74 0.75
CA ALA A 179 -28.23 27.72 -0.27
C ALA A 179 -27.07 28.24 -1.14
N ALA A 180 -25.80 27.86 -0.87
CA ALA A 180 -24.65 28.31 -1.67
C ALA A 180 -24.24 27.36 -2.81
N ILE A 181 -24.90 26.21 -2.94
CA ILE A 181 -24.74 25.33 -4.11
C ILE A 181 -25.89 25.67 -5.06
N ASP A 182 -25.62 26.49 -6.08
CA ASP A 182 -26.56 26.73 -7.17
C ASP A 182 -26.85 25.40 -7.90
N PRO A 183 -28.04 24.79 -7.75
CA PRO A 183 -28.36 23.56 -8.42
C PRO A 183 -28.92 23.91 -9.79
N SER A 184 -28.05 24.07 -10.79
CA SER A 184 -28.50 24.00 -12.17
C SER A 184 -29.04 22.57 -12.42
N PRO A 185 -30.29 22.41 -12.88
CA PRO A 185 -30.93 21.10 -12.94
C PRO A 185 -30.42 20.30 -14.13
N ALA A 186 -29.69 19.22 -13.87
CA ALA A 186 -29.71 18.04 -14.74
C ALA A 186 -30.69 17.02 -14.15
N THR A 187 -31.93 17.04 -14.63
CA THR A 187 -32.95 16.01 -14.38
C THR A 187 -32.58 14.68 -15.06
N PRO A 188 -33.21 13.54 -14.67
CA PRO A 188 -32.58 12.43 -13.96
C PRO A 188 -32.56 11.12 -14.78
N ASP A 189 -31.99 10.03 -14.25
CA ASP A 189 -32.73 8.76 -14.14
C ASP A 189 -31.91 7.65 -13.49
N GLY A 190 -32.60 6.84 -12.67
CA GLY A 190 -32.13 5.50 -12.30
C GLY A 190 -31.60 5.36 -10.88
N SER A 191 -32.46 5.61 -9.89
CA SER A 191 -32.17 5.21 -8.51
C SER A 191 -31.85 3.71 -8.42
N LEU A 192 -30.90 3.34 -7.56
CA LEU A 192 -30.98 2.11 -6.78
C LEU A 192 -30.93 2.50 -5.31
N GLY A 193 -32.11 2.63 -4.72
CA GLY A 193 -32.29 2.89 -3.31
C GLY A 193 -31.56 1.88 -2.43
N ILE A 194 -30.60 2.37 -1.65
CA ILE A 194 -30.14 1.71 -0.43
C ILE A 194 -30.48 2.66 0.70
N GLY A 195 -31.43 2.21 1.52
CA GLY A 195 -32.01 2.97 2.62
C GLY A 195 -31.11 3.03 3.85
N ASP A 196 -31.38 4.04 4.68
CA ASP A 196 -30.83 4.19 6.02
C ASP A 196 -31.11 2.95 6.88
N LEU A 197 -30.06 2.44 7.54
CA LEU A 197 -30.23 1.52 8.66
C LEU A 197 -30.86 2.29 9.83
N GLY A 198 -32.16 2.11 10.01
CA GLY A 198 -32.87 2.51 11.21
C GLY A 198 -32.30 1.82 12.44
N ARG A 199 -31.80 2.61 13.41
CA ARG A 199 -31.57 2.16 14.78
C ARG A 199 -32.90 1.68 15.38
N SER A 200 -32.96 0.40 15.74
CA SER A 200 -34.04 -0.13 16.57
C SER A 200 -33.62 -0.05 18.03
N THR A 201 -34.24 0.85 18.78
CA THR A 201 -34.26 0.84 20.25
C THR A 201 -35.42 -0.01 20.74
N SER A 202 -35.13 -1.04 21.54
CA SER A 202 -35.95 -1.50 22.66
C SER A 202 -35.05 -2.22 23.66
#